data_AF-A0A1I7F4I0-F1
#
_entry.id   AF-A0A1I7F4I0-F1
#
_cell.length_a   1.000
_cell.length_b   1.000
_cell.length_c   1.000
_cell.angle_alpha   90.00
_cell.angle_beta   90.00
_cell.angle_gamma   90.00
#
_symmetry.space_group_name_H-M   'P 1'
#
loop_
_entity.id
_entity.type
_entity.pdbx_description
1 polymer ?
#
loop_
_entity_poly.entity_id
_entity_poly.type
_entity_poly.pdbx_seq_one_letter_code
_entity_poly.pdbx_strand_id
1 'polypeptide(L)'
;MYPVSNAFLTAVKANTRKYYWTGRITTTAETVYEFDQDDMVKGSGYITSQCCGSTEIELGTVYAAEMGISLFSEINRYTLEDAKVELFYHLQVASGSYERIPMGIFEVSEANRKAKCLEIKAYDYMVRFEKAFTSLESIGNAYDFMVLCSTACEVTLAQDRATIEAMPNGTENLSIYSDNDIETYRDVLFYVGQVLGGFFVINRAGELELRKYGNTPVLTVERKHRFSSSFSDFITRYTAVSSTNLRTQIAEYYALDPDDGLTMNLGVNPLLQFGLEETRQQLCTNILNDISVVNYVPFDSDTIGNPALDLGDVLQFTGGQADSNKVSAITSFNCKIGGKMTLKGVGKNPRLAQAKSKNDKNISGLLNQIEAGRIGIHTFTNASAFTVTDTDTKIISIQFATSEDNHAQFFGQIIVDVDADAVTKTATAEGDVVIPSVAVDEPEPVDPDNPEVIGNTEEQTVSVSLPVSWSEDGEAVVHFIFEFNEQTVDIHQPEETWHSGKHTILLYYPIENVVANYTNTFNVYMRVTGGSGTVAVGGCVASISGQSMGADAAWDGKIDLEEQVTRFQIGGNLAVRSFTFTDGWEIDELVKREYTDSKSGRSGIGGFAMPVDVNGSNV
;
A
#
# COMPACT_ATOMS: atom_id res chain seq x y z
N MET A 1 33.10 -12.32 -14.02
CA MET A 1 34.35 -12.96 -13.56
C MET A 1 35.27 -11.86 -13.07
N TYR A 2 35.98 -12.05 -11.95
CA TYR A 2 36.94 -11.06 -11.47
C TYR A 2 38.05 -10.83 -12.51
N PRO A 3 38.40 -9.57 -12.83
CA PRO A 3 39.41 -9.27 -13.83
C PRO A 3 40.78 -9.77 -13.37
N VAL A 4 41.41 -10.60 -14.21
CA VAL A 4 42.72 -11.23 -13.95
C VAL A 4 43.56 -11.22 -15.22
N SER A 5 44.87 -11.36 -15.08
CA SER A 5 45.76 -11.37 -16.24
C SER A 5 45.58 -12.63 -17.12
N ASN A 6 45.93 -12.54 -18.40
CA ASN A 6 46.01 -13.71 -19.28
C ASN A 6 47.02 -14.75 -18.76
N ALA A 7 48.07 -14.30 -18.06
CA ALA A 7 49.04 -15.19 -17.44
C ALA A 7 48.41 -15.98 -16.29
N PHE A 8 47.54 -15.36 -15.48
CA PHE A 8 46.74 -16.04 -14.46
C PHE A 8 45.80 -17.07 -15.09
N LEU A 9 45.04 -16.69 -16.12
CA LEU A 9 44.10 -17.60 -16.80
C LEU A 9 44.80 -18.83 -17.41
N THR A 10 46.07 -18.68 -17.77
CA THR A 10 46.91 -19.80 -18.23
C THR A 10 47.40 -20.63 -17.06
N ALA A 11 47.97 -20.01 -16.03
CA ALA A 11 48.53 -20.69 -14.86
C ALA A 11 47.47 -21.47 -14.07
N VAL A 12 46.26 -20.93 -13.96
CA VAL A 12 45.14 -21.58 -13.26
C VAL A 12 44.68 -22.84 -14.01
N LYS A 13 44.98 -23.04 -15.29
CA LYS A 13 44.65 -24.29 -15.99
C LYS A 13 45.70 -25.39 -15.82
N ALA A 14 46.84 -25.10 -15.18
CA ALA A 14 47.90 -26.08 -14.99
C ALA A 14 47.51 -27.18 -13.99
N ASN A 15 47.94 -28.41 -14.26
CA ASN A 15 47.73 -29.56 -13.37
C ASN A 15 48.43 -29.41 -12.01
N THR A 16 49.55 -28.68 -11.98
CA THR A 16 50.30 -28.37 -10.76
C THR A 16 50.41 -26.85 -10.65
N ARG A 17 49.85 -26.30 -9.57
CA ARG A 17 49.84 -24.87 -9.29
C ARG A 17 50.63 -24.60 -8.03
N LYS A 18 51.40 -23.52 -8.02
CA LYS A 18 52.02 -22.98 -6.80
C LYS A 18 51.20 -21.78 -6.37
N TYR A 19 50.55 -21.90 -5.23
CA TYR A 19 49.73 -20.86 -4.66
C TYR A 19 49.77 -20.90 -3.15
N TYR A 20 49.41 -19.78 -2.52
CA TYR A 20 49.23 -19.67 -1.08
C TYR A 20 48.13 -18.66 -0.77
N TRP A 21 47.68 -18.67 0.48
CA TRP A 21 46.67 -17.76 1.00
C TRP A 21 47.28 -16.86 2.07
N THR A 22 46.76 -15.66 2.17
CA THR A 22 47.04 -14.75 3.29
C THR A 22 45.74 -14.07 3.69
N GLY A 23 45.71 -13.52 4.89
CA GLY A 23 44.61 -12.65 5.29
C GLY A 23 45.01 -11.62 6.32
N ARG A 24 44.06 -10.73 6.58
CA ARG A 24 44.21 -9.60 7.51
C ARG A 24 42.93 -9.46 8.30
N ILE A 25 43.06 -9.39 9.63
CA ILE A 25 41.97 -9.09 10.57
C ILE A 25 42.22 -7.70 11.13
N THR A 26 41.26 -6.80 10.99
CA THR A 26 41.29 -5.44 11.57
C THR A 26 40.17 -5.35 12.59
N THR A 27 40.50 -5.16 13.87
CA THR A 27 39.49 -5.04 14.93
C THR A 27 38.79 -3.68 14.88
N THR A 28 37.68 -3.55 15.59
CA THR A 28 36.97 -2.27 15.78
C THR A 28 37.82 -1.20 16.47
N ALA A 29 38.87 -1.61 17.20
CA ALA A 29 39.89 -0.72 17.79
C ALA A 29 41.07 -0.44 16.84
N GLU A 30 40.92 -0.75 15.54
CA GLU A 30 41.92 -0.58 14.48
C GLU A 30 43.21 -1.40 14.65
N THR A 31 43.23 -2.39 15.55
CA THR A 31 44.37 -3.32 15.67
C THR A 31 44.37 -4.28 14.50
N VAL A 32 45.52 -4.37 13.81
CA VAL A 32 45.69 -5.23 12.63
C VAL A 32 46.47 -6.49 13.00
N TYR A 33 45.91 -7.65 12.63
CA TYR A 33 46.56 -8.96 12.69
C TYR A 33 46.65 -9.54 11.29
N GLU A 34 47.86 -9.74 10.79
CA GLU A 34 48.10 -10.45 9.54
C GLU A 34 48.34 -11.94 9.81
N PHE A 35 47.92 -12.78 8.88
CA PHE A 35 48.15 -14.22 8.95
C PHE A 35 48.46 -14.78 7.56
N ASP A 36 49.34 -15.77 7.52
CA ASP A 36 49.74 -16.45 6.30
C ASP A 36 49.23 -17.90 6.27
N GLN A 37 49.72 -18.67 5.28
CA GLN A 37 49.34 -20.06 5.06
C GLN A 37 49.69 -20.98 6.25
N ASP A 38 50.78 -20.70 6.98
CA ASP A 38 51.29 -21.52 8.07
C ASP A 38 50.50 -21.27 9.38
N ASP A 39 49.91 -20.09 9.50
CA ASP A 39 48.98 -19.76 10.58
C ASP A 39 47.62 -20.45 10.44
N MET A 40 47.27 -20.96 9.24
CA MET A 40 45.97 -21.57 8.96
C MET A 40 45.96 -23.07 9.28
N VAL A 41 44.94 -23.53 10.02
CA VAL A 41 44.70 -24.96 10.20
C VAL A 41 44.29 -25.57 8.85
N LYS A 42 45.10 -26.52 8.36
CA LYS A 42 44.91 -27.14 7.04
C LYS A 42 43.49 -27.71 6.87
N GLY A 43 42.81 -27.27 5.81
CA GLY A 43 41.48 -27.75 5.44
C GLY A 43 40.32 -27.19 6.27
N SER A 44 40.58 -26.27 7.20
CA SER A 44 39.54 -25.58 7.98
C SER A 44 38.86 -24.45 7.21
N GLY A 45 39.60 -23.81 6.30
CA GLY A 45 39.16 -22.59 5.64
C GLY A 45 38.22 -22.81 4.46
N TYR A 46 37.18 -21.99 4.34
CA TYR A 46 36.27 -21.98 3.20
C TYR A 46 35.62 -20.61 2.98
N ILE A 47 35.13 -20.39 1.76
CA ILE A 47 34.25 -19.30 1.38
C ILE A 47 33.06 -19.91 0.63
N THR A 48 31.84 -19.59 1.05
CA THR A 48 30.60 -20.01 0.42
C THR A 48 29.75 -18.83 0.06
N SER A 49 29.14 -18.86 -1.12
CA SER A 49 28.20 -17.84 -1.55
C SER A 49 27.18 -18.44 -2.50
N GLN A 50 25.99 -17.84 -2.57
CA GLN A 50 24.89 -18.27 -3.41
C GLN A 50 24.03 -17.08 -3.84
N CYS A 51 23.34 -17.17 -4.97
CA CYS A 51 22.34 -16.21 -5.44
C CYS A 51 20.99 -16.87 -5.76
N CYS A 52 20.83 -18.15 -5.46
CA CYS A 52 19.56 -18.84 -5.59
C CYS A 52 19.42 -19.83 -4.44
N GLY A 53 18.18 -20.17 -4.11
CA GLY A 53 17.85 -21.40 -3.41
C GLY A 53 18.34 -22.66 -4.13
N SER A 54 18.06 -23.82 -3.53
CA SER A 54 18.62 -25.10 -4.00
C SER A 54 17.96 -25.69 -5.26
N THR A 55 16.83 -25.13 -5.70
CA THR A 55 15.93 -25.80 -6.67
C THR A 55 15.74 -25.05 -7.98
N GLU A 56 15.66 -23.72 -7.97
CA GLU A 56 15.32 -22.94 -9.17
C GLU A 56 16.08 -21.60 -9.23
N ILE A 57 16.11 -21.00 -10.41
CA ILE A 57 16.67 -19.66 -10.58
C ILE A 57 15.69 -18.67 -9.96
N GLU A 58 16.22 -17.69 -9.25
CA GLU A 58 15.45 -16.68 -8.52
C GLU A 58 15.92 -15.28 -8.93
N LEU A 59 15.02 -14.30 -8.81
CA LEU A 59 15.28 -12.87 -8.98
C LEU A 59 15.12 -12.16 -7.64
N GLY A 60 15.87 -11.07 -7.46
CA GLY A 60 15.85 -10.25 -6.25
C GLY A 60 16.61 -10.82 -5.08
N THR A 61 17.11 -12.06 -5.13
CA THR A 61 17.76 -12.68 -3.96
C THR A 61 18.89 -11.83 -3.38
N VAL A 62 18.98 -11.82 -2.05
CA VAL A 62 19.94 -11.03 -1.30
C VAL A 62 20.66 -11.93 -0.29
N TYR A 63 21.53 -12.85 -0.73
CA TYR A 63 22.21 -13.79 0.17
C TYR A 63 23.56 -13.25 0.66
N ALA A 64 23.88 -13.51 1.92
CA ALA A 64 25.20 -13.21 2.48
C ALA A 64 26.21 -14.32 2.13
N ALA A 65 27.41 -13.95 1.71
CA ALA A 65 28.53 -14.88 1.64
C ALA A 65 29.06 -15.17 3.04
N GLU A 66 29.43 -16.43 3.28
CA GLU A 66 30.03 -16.88 4.54
C GLU A 66 31.49 -17.27 4.31
N MET A 67 32.34 -16.92 5.26
CA MET A 67 33.71 -17.35 5.35
C MET A 67 33.96 -17.98 6.71
N GLY A 68 34.61 -19.15 6.71
CA GLY A 68 35.06 -19.81 7.92
C GLY A 68 36.55 -20.11 7.83
N ILE A 69 37.29 -19.92 8.93
CA ILE A 69 38.71 -20.29 9.00
C ILE A 69 39.13 -20.59 10.43
N SER A 70 40.08 -21.51 10.62
CA SER A 70 40.72 -21.73 11.92
C SER A 70 42.19 -21.34 11.88
N LEU A 71 42.64 -20.55 12.85
CA LEU A 71 44.00 -20.00 12.94
C LEU A 71 44.74 -20.53 14.19
N PHE A 72 46.04 -20.77 14.06
CA PHE A 72 46.97 -21.01 15.17
C PHE A 72 47.38 -19.68 15.81
N SER A 73 46.42 -18.98 16.42
CA SER A 73 46.62 -17.60 16.87
C SER A 73 46.11 -17.38 18.28
N GLU A 74 46.86 -16.65 19.12
CA GLU A 74 46.49 -16.30 20.50
C GLU A 74 45.71 -14.97 20.61
N ILE A 75 45.18 -14.45 19.50
CA ILE A 75 44.38 -13.21 19.50
C ILE A 75 43.24 -13.31 20.52
N ASN A 76 43.01 -12.25 21.28
CA ASN A 76 41.88 -12.20 22.20
C ASN A 76 40.55 -12.29 21.42
N ARG A 77 39.82 -13.40 21.56
CA ARG A 77 38.55 -13.62 20.84
C ARG A 77 37.50 -12.54 21.09
N TYR A 78 37.53 -11.91 22.26
CA TYR A 78 36.56 -10.87 22.66
C TYR A 78 36.82 -9.52 21.98
N THR A 79 37.92 -9.38 21.25
CA THR A 79 38.21 -8.17 20.44
C THR A 79 37.88 -8.39 18.96
N LEU A 80 37.27 -9.52 18.62
CA LEU A 80 37.04 -9.93 17.23
C LEU A 80 35.60 -9.76 16.77
N GLU A 81 34.63 -9.53 17.66
CA GLU A 81 33.28 -9.18 17.24
C GLU A 81 33.31 -7.93 16.35
N ASP A 82 32.60 -7.98 15.22
CA ASP A 82 32.56 -6.96 14.17
C ASP A 82 33.92 -6.63 13.52
N ALA A 83 34.95 -7.44 13.76
CA ALA A 83 36.25 -7.25 13.13
C ALA A 83 36.17 -7.53 11.62
N LYS A 84 36.87 -6.73 10.83
CA LYS A 84 36.98 -6.88 9.39
C LYS A 84 38.04 -7.92 9.03
N VAL A 85 37.67 -8.94 8.26
CA VAL A 85 38.58 -9.95 7.70
C VAL A 85 38.68 -9.80 6.19
N GLU A 86 39.90 -9.75 5.69
CA GLU A 86 40.21 -9.75 4.26
C GLU A 86 41.02 -11.00 3.92
N LEU A 87 40.64 -11.69 2.84
CA LEU A 87 41.33 -12.88 2.35
C LEU A 87 41.90 -12.66 0.96
N PHE A 88 43.10 -13.19 0.72
CA PHE A 88 43.82 -13.07 -0.54
C PHE A 88 44.35 -14.41 -1.02
N TYR A 89 44.12 -14.69 -2.30
CA TYR A 89 44.69 -15.81 -3.02
C TYR A 89 45.88 -15.35 -3.86
N HIS A 90 46.99 -16.07 -3.81
CA HIS A 90 48.20 -15.73 -4.57
C HIS A 90 48.57 -16.88 -5.49
N LEU A 91 48.55 -16.67 -6.81
CA LEU A 91 48.95 -17.68 -7.80
C LEU A 91 50.27 -17.32 -8.46
N GLN A 92 51.21 -18.25 -8.50
CA GLN A 92 52.43 -18.07 -9.28
C GLN A 92 52.13 -18.15 -10.77
N VAL A 93 52.45 -17.08 -11.51
CA VAL A 93 52.39 -17.04 -12.97
C VAL A 93 53.72 -17.46 -13.60
N ALA A 94 53.76 -17.65 -14.91
CA ALA A 94 54.92 -18.22 -15.62
C ALA A 94 56.24 -17.43 -15.43
N SER A 95 56.17 -16.13 -15.15
CA SER A 95 57.32 -15.27 -14.82
C SER A 95 57.94 -15.57 -13.45
N GLY A 96 57.30 -16.39 -12.62
CA GLY A 96 57.70 -16.67 -11.25
C GLY A 96 57.14 -15.69 -10.21
N SER A 97 56.54 -14.57 -10.64
CA SER A 97 55.83 -13.65 -9.75
C SER A 97 54.47 -14.22 -9.31
N TYR A 98 53.95 -13.71 -8.20
CA TYR A 98 52.62 -14.05 -7.70
C TYR A 98 51.61 -12.96 -8.06
N GLU A 99 50.50 -13.37 -8.67
CA GLU A 99 49.34 -12.50 -8.87
C GLU A 99 48.36 -12.69 -7.70
N ARG A 100 48.02 -11.57 -7.05
CA ARG A 100 47.16 -11.51 -5.87
C ARG A 100 45.72 -11.23 -6.27
N ILE A 101 44.79 -12.03 -5.77
CA ILE A 101 43.35 -11.91 -5.97
C ILE A 101 42.66 -11.70 -4.63
N PRO A 102 41.87 -10.63 -4.45
CA PRO A 102 41.00 -10.48 -3.29
C PRO A 102 39.86 -11.49 -3.36
N MET A 103 39.58 -12.12 -2.22
CA MET A 103 38.56 -13.17 -2.09
C MET A 103 37.33 -12.73 -1.30
N GLY A 104 37.27 -11.45 -0.92
CA GLY A 104 36.15 -10.85 -0.21
C GLY A 104 36.58 -10.12 1.05
N ILE A 105 35.65 -9.30 1.54
CA ILE A 105 35.70 -8.64 2.84
C ILE A 105 34.56 -9.21 3.67
N PHE A 106 34.87 -9.64 4.88
CA PHE A 106 33.91 -10.26 5.79
C PHE A 106 33.99 -9.61 7.16
N GLU A 107 32.89 -9.64 7.90
CA GLU A 107 32.74 -9.15 9.26
C GLU A 107 32.57 -10.36 10.19
N VAL A 108 33.41 -10.44 11.23
CA VAL A 108 33.40 -11.57 12.16
C VAL A 108 32.12 -11.55 12.98
N SER A 109 31.38 -12.66 12.90
CA SER A 109 30.18 -12.92 13.70
C SER A 109 30.47 -13.86 14.87
N GLU A 110 31.34 -14.86 14.67
CA GLU A 110 31.70 -15.82 15.72
C GLU A 110 33.22 -16.00 15.81
N ALA A 111 33.74 -15.97 17.04
CA ALA A 111 35.15 -16.25 17.34
C ALA A 111 35.27 -17.29 18.48
N ASN A 112 35.42 -18.56 18.12
CA ASN A 112 35.46 -19.68 19.04
C ASN A 112 36.89 -20.12 19.36
N ARG A 113 37.22 -20.27 20.64
CA ARG A 113 38.55 -20.74 21.10
C ARG A 113 38.51 -22.23 21.37
N LYS A 114 39.34 -22.99 20.67
CA LYS A 114 39.70 -24.38 21.02
C LYS A 114 41.10 -24.42 21.64
N ALA A 115 41.52 -25.58 22.12
CA ALA A 115 42.77 -25.76 22.88
C ALA A 115 44.05 -25.25 22.18
N LYS A 116 44.07 -25.17 20.84
CA LYS A 116 45.23 -24.70 20.05
C LYS A 116 44.87 -23.80 18.87
N CYS A 117 43.59 -23.48 18.68
CA CYS A 117 43.15 -22.74 17.51
C CYS A 117 42.01 -21.79 17.84
N LEU A 118 41.94 -20.72 17.04
CA LEU A 118 40.87 -19.74 17.00
C LEU A 118 40.05 -20.02 15.74
N GLU A 119 38.79 -20.41 15.90
CA GLU A 119 37.85 -20.59 14.80
C GLU A 119 37.04 -19.33 14.60
N ILE A 120 37.09 -18.79 13.39
CA ILE A 120 36.43 -17.56 12.99
C ILE A 120 35.37 -17.92 11.97
N LYS A 121 34.14 -17.44 12.18
CA LYS A 121 33.12 -17.34 11.14
C LYS A 121 32.78 -15.88 10.92
N ALA A 122 32.69 -15.51 9.66
CA ALA A 122 32.44 -14.15 9.23
C ALA A 122 31.52 -14.15 8.02
N TYR A 123 30.73 -13.09 7.86
CA TYR A 123 29.84 -12.91 6.73
C TYR A 123 30.20 -11.64 5.97
N ASP A 124 29.88 -11.54 4.70
CA ASP A 124 30.04 -10.28 3.98
C ASP A 124 29.09 -9.19 4.53
N TYR A 125 29.21 -7.96 4.05
CA TYR A 125 28.38 -6.85 4.51
C TYR A 125 26.88 -6.99 4.15
N MET A 126 26.45 -8.09 3.53
CA MET A 126 25.04 -8.30 3.25
C MET A 126 24.22 -8.44 4.54
N VAL A 127 24.84 -8.95 5.62
CA VAL A 127 24.18 -9.09 6.93
C VAL A 127 23.75 -7.75 7.54
N ARG A 128 24.36 -6.63 7.11
CA ARG A 128 23.99 -5.29 7.58
C ARG A 128 22.60 -4.84 7.09
N PHE A 129 22.07 -5.49 6.06
CA PHE A 129 20.74 -5.19 5.50
C PHE A 129 19.58 -5.84 6.29
N GLU A 130 19.87 -6.67 7.30
CA GLU A 130 18.86 -7.19 8.26
C GLU A 130 18.31 -6.11 9.21
N LYS A 131 18.81 -4.89 9.11
CA LYS A 131 18.32 -3.74 9.88
C LYS A 131 16.85 -3.47 9.53
N ALA A 132 16.05 -3.19 10.55
CA ALA A 132 14.64 -2.88 10.40
C ALA A 132 14.42 -1.66 9.50
N PHE A 133 13.49 -1.78 8.56
CA PHE A 133 13.08 -0.71 7.67
C PHE A 133 12.00 0.13 8.37
N THR A 134 12.32 1.39 8.69
CA THR A 134 11.44 2.28 9.47
C THR A 134 10.88 3.46 8.66
N SER A 135 11.12 3.50 7.35
CA SER A 135 10.65 4.60 6.49
C SER A 135 9.23 4.30 6.03
N LEU A 136 8.28 5.12 6.47
CA LEU A 136 6.84 4.88 6.30
C LEU A 136 6.34 5.12 4.86
N GLU A 137 6.97 6.04 4.13
CA GLU A 137 6.67 6.32 2.71
C GLU A 137 7.96 6.74 2.00
N SER A 138 8.25 6.16 0.84
CA SER A 138 9.44 6.50 0.06
C SER A 138 9.14 6.37 -1.43
N ILE A 139 9.52 7.41 -2.19
CA ILE A 139 9.31 7.47 -3.64
C ILE A 139 10.66 7.78 -4.28
N GLY A 140 11.01 7.02 -5.31
CA GLY A 140 12.24 7.23 -6.06
C GLY A 140 12.44 6.16 -7.13
N ASN A 141 13.52 6.26 -7.88
CA ASN A 141 13.89 5.21 -8.82
C ASN A 141 14.69 4.10 -8.14
N ALA A 142 15.01 3.03 -8.87
CA ALA A 142 15.72 1.89 -8.32
C ALA A 142 17.07 2.27 -7.67
N TYR A 143 17.79 3.25 -8.25
CA TYR A 143 19.04 3.74 -7.68
C TYR A 143 18.83 4.51 -6.38
N ASP A 144 17.75 5.30 -6.27
CA ASP A 144 17.41 6.02 -5.04
C ASP A 144 17.17 5.05 -3.88
N PHE A 145 16.48 3.94 -4.12
CA PHE A 145 16.32 2.87 -3.13
C PHE A 145 17.64 2.18 -2.78
N MET A 146 18.52 1.96 -3.76
CA MET A 146 19.87 1.44 -3.48
C MET A 146 20.66 2.41 -2.59
N VAL A 147 20.58 3.72 -2.82
CA VAL A 147 21.24 4.75 -1.99
C VAL A 147 20.64 4.78 -0.58
N LEU A 148 19.32 4.66 -0.46
CA LEU A 148 18.63 4.58 0.83
C LEU A 148 19.15 3.39 1.66
N CYS A 149 19.16 2.19 1.07
CA CYS A 149 19.68 0.98 1.71
C CYS A 149 21.18 1.11 2.04
N SER A 150 21.98 1.59 1.09
CA SER A 150 23.43 1.81 1.23
C SER A 150 23.76 2.75 2.40
N THR A 151 23.04 3.86 2.50
CA THR A 151 23.24 4.86 3.56
C THR A 151 22.82 4.32 4.92
N ALA A 152 21.68 3.65 4.99
CA ALA A 152 21.15 3.13 6.25
C ALA A 152 21.95 1.95 6.82
N CYS A 153 22.57 1.15 5.95
CA CYS A 153 23.32 -0.06 6.29
C CYS A 153 24.85 0.12 6.21
N GLU A 154 25.33 1.32 5.87
CA GLU A 154 26.76 1.65 5.81
C GLU A 154 27.55 0.75 4.83
N VAL A 155 26.99 0.51 3.64
CA VAL A 155 27.61 -0.29 2.58
C VAL A 155 27.69 0.54 1.31
N THR A 156 28.87 0.67 0.70
CA THR A 156 29.07 1.45 -0.52
C THR A 156 28.46 0.77 -1.75
N LEU A 157 27.99 1.53 -2.73
CA LEU A 157 27.46 1.00 -3.99
C LEU A 157 28.59 0.80 -5.02
N ALA A 158 28.60 -0.35 -5.70
CA ALA A 158 29.59 -0.66 -6.75
C ALA A 158 29.28 0.07 -8.07
N GLN A 159 28.00 0.25 -8.38
CA GLN A 159 27.51 0.85 -9.61
C GLN A 159 27.13 2.32 -9.39
N ASP A 160 27.38 3.15 -10.40
CA ASP A 160 26.91 4.54 -10.41
C ASP A 160 25.46 4.65 -10.87
N ARG A 161 24.89 5.85 -10.68
CA ARG A 161 23.50 6.15 -11.06
C ARG A 161 23.25 5.88 -12.54
N ALA A 162 24.16 6.34 -13.40
CA ALA A 162 24.01 6.21 -14.85
C ALA A 162 23.95 4.74 -15.28
N THR A 163 24.70 3.85 -14.63
CA THR A 163 24.69 2.42 -14.92
C THR A 163 23.34 1.77 -14.57
N ILE A 164 22.75 2.11 -13.42
CA ILE A 164 21.45 1.55 -13.00
C ILE A 164 20.30 2.15 -13.81
N GLU A 165 20.32 3.47 -14.06
CA GLU A 165 19.29 4.14 -14.87
C GLU A 165 19.31 3.70 -16.35
N ALA A 166 20.45 3.22 -16.85
CA ALA A 166 20.52 2.62 -18.20
C ALA A 166 19.87 1.24 -18.30
N MET A 167 19.55 0.58 -17.18
CA MET A 167 18.89 -0.72 -17.18
C MET A 167 17.39 -0.58 -17.46
N PRO A 168 16.73 -1.62 -18.02
CA PRO A 168 15.28 -1.69 -18.04
C PRO A 168 14.71 -1.48 -16.63
N ASN A 169 13.67 -0.64 -16.53
CA ASN A 169 13.03 -0.21 -15.28
C ASN A 169 13.90 0.67 -14.35
N GLY A 170 15.13 1.03 -14.74
CA GLY A 170 16.06 1.78 -13.89
C GLY A 170 15.65 3.22 -13.60
N THR A 171 14.98 3.88 -14.56
CA THR A 171 14.47 5.26 -14.44
C THR A 171 13.04 5.35 -13.92
N GLU A 172 12.36 4.20 -13.77
CA GLU A 172 10.96 4.17 -13.39
C GLU A 172 10.80 4.63 -11.94
N ASN A 173 9.80 5.46 -11.69
CA ASN A 173 9.54 5.99 -10.36
C ASN A 173 8.69 4.98 -9.57
N LEU A 174 9.28 4.40 -8.54
CA LEU A 174 8.68 3.37 -7.71
C LEU A 174 8.33 3.97 -6.34
N SER A 175 7.30 3.43 -5.69
CA SER A 175 6.82 3.94 -4.41
C SER A 175 6.62 2.81 -3.40
N ILE A 176 7.03 3.06 -2.15
CA ILE A 176 6.73 2.24 -0.98
C ILE A 176 5.77 3.04 -0.10
N TYR A 177 4.64 2.44 0.29
CA TYR A 177 3.64 3.00 1.20
C TYR A 177 3.56 2.18 2.50
N SER A 178 2.93 2.73 3.53
CA SER A 178 2.85 2.19 4.89
C SER A 178 2.19 0.81 5.01
N ASP A 179 1.38 0.42 4.03
CA ASP A 179 0.63 -0.84 4.04
C ASP A 179 1.42 -2.02 3.42
N ASN A 180 2.65 -1.77 2.98
CA ASN A 180 3.51 -2.78 2.37
C ASN A 180 4.24 -3.61 3.43
N ASP A 181 4.27 -4.92 3.24
CA ASP A 181 4.96 -5.91 4.09
C ASP A 181 6.49 -5.88 3.84
N ILE A 182 7.15 -4.82 4.31
CA ILE A 182 8.61 -4.62 4.23
C ILE A 182 9.15 -4.49 5.65
N GLU A 183 9.88 -5.50 6.12
CA GLU A 183 10.41 -5.52 7.49
C GLU A 183 11.84 -4.98 7.57
N THR A 184 12.67 -5.25 6.54
CA THR A 184 14.10 -4.97 6.55
C THR A 184 14.59 -4.30 5.26
N TYR A 185 15.77 -3.65 5.30
CA TYR A 185 16.39 -3.13 4.07
C TYR A 185 16.74 -4.25 3.07
N ARG A 186 16.90 -5.48 3.54
CA ARG A 186 17.05 -6.68 2.70
C ARG A 186 15.82 -6.91 1.83
N ASP A 187 14.62 -6.71 2.37
CA ASP A 187 13.36 -6.86 1.62
C ASP A 187 13.25 -5.78 0.54
N VAL A 188 13.65 -4.54 0.85
CA VAL A 188 13.70 -3.46 -0.14
C VAL A 188 14.64 -3.84 -1.30
N LEU A 189 15.86 -4.29 -0.99
CA LEU A 189 16.79 -4.76 -2.02
C LEU A 189 16.22 -5.96 -2.79
N PHE A 190 15.47 -6.84 -2.13
CA PHE A 190 14.85 -7.97 -2.79
C PHE A 190 13.87 -7.52 -3.87
N TYR A 191 12.96 -6.62 -3.53
CA TYR A 191 11.98 -6.08 -4.47
C TYR A 191 12.63 -5.25 -5.58
N VAL A 192 13.64 -4.42 -5.26
CA VAL A 192 14.40 -3.65 -6.26
C VAL A 192 15.13 -4.58 -7.24
N GLY A 193 15.76 -5.64 -6.73
CA GLY A 193 16.47 -6.61 -7.56
C GLY A 193 15.54 -7.36 -8.51
N GLN A 194 14.31 -7.67 -8.07
CA GLN A 194 13.28 -8.20 -8.96
C GLN A 194 12.86 -7.21 -10.05
N VAL A 195 12.61 -5.95 -9.69
CA VAL A 195 12.22 -4.90 -10.65
C VAL A 195 13.28 -4.72 -11.73
N LEU A 196 14.56 -4.76 -11.34
CA LEU A 196 15.68 -4.65 -12.27
C LEU A 196 16.02 -5.96 -12.99
N GLY A 197 15.38 -7.09 -12.68
CA GLY A 197 15.66 -8.37 -13.33
C GLY A 197 17.02 -9.00 -12.97
N GLY A 198 17.50 -8.78 -11.74
CA GLY A 198 18.80 -9.26 -11.26
C GLY A 198 18.79 -9.75 -9.82
N PHE A 199 19.98 -9.85 -9.22
CA PHE A 199 20.18 -10.20 -7.81
C PHE A 199 21.34 -9.37 -7.22
N PHE A 200 21.31 -9.15 -5.91
CA PHE A 200 22.33 -8.37 -5.21
C PHE A 200 23.38 -9.26 -4.57
N VAL A 201 24.63 -8.82 -4.63
CA VAL A 201 25.78 -9.45 -3.96
C VAL A 201 26.67 -8.37 -3.34
N ILE A 202 27.46 -8.74 -2.33
CA ILE A 202 28.60 -7.93 -1.93
C ILE A 202 29.80 -8.37 -2.76
N ASN A 203 30.36 -7.43 -3.52
CA ASN A 203 31.51 -7.70 -4.35
C ASN A 203 32.79 -7.88 -3.50
N ARG A 204 33.90 -8.24 -4.14
CA ARG A 204 35.17 -8.51 -3.44
C ARG A 204 35.79 -7.28 -2.77
N ALA A 205 35.32 -6.07 -3.09
CA ALA A 205 35.72 -4.82 -2.47
C ALA A 205 34.82 -4.42 -1.29
N GLY A 206 33.79 -5.21 -0.97
CA GLY A 206 32.82 -4.91 0.09
C GLY A 206 31.69 -3.98 -0.33
N GLU A 207 31.46 -3.82 -1.64
CA GLU A 207 30.44 -2.92 -2.18
C GLU A 207 29.21 -3.71 -2.63
N LEU A 208 28.02 -3.13 -2.47
CA LEU A 208 26.76 -3.67 -2.97
C LEU A 208 26.72 -3.58 -4.50
N GLU A 209 26.59 -4.72 -5.15
CA GLU A 209 26.59 -4.88 -6.61
C GLU A 209 25.32 -5.62 -7.04
N LEU A 210 24.58 -5.05 -8.00
CA LEU A 210 23.51 -5.74 -8.71
C LEU A 210 24.11 -6.50 -9.90
N ARG A 211 23.87 -7.82 -9.96
CA ARG A 211 24.25 -8.66 -11.09
C ARG A 211 23.02 -9.16 -11.84
N LYS A 212 23.16 -9.32 -13.15
CA LYS A 212 22.15 -9.93 -14.01
C LYS A 212 22.62 -11.28 -14.52
N TYR A 213 21.66 -12.16 -14.79
CA TYR A 213 21.92 -13.38 -15.53
C TYR A 213 22.27 -13.06 -16.99
N GLY A 214 23.24 -13.78 -17.55
CA GLY A 214 23.69 -13.58 -18.92
C GLY A 214 23.96 -14.91 -19.62
N ASN A 215 24.17 -14.89 -20.93
CA ASN A 215 24.38 -16.11 -21.72
C ASN A 215 25.82 -16.23 -22.28
N THR A 216 26.70 -15.28 -21.98
CA THR A 216 28.04 -15.21 -22.56
C THR A 216 29.05 -15.94 -21.67
N PRO A 217 29.67 -17.05 -22.13
CA PRO A 217 30.60 -17.82 -21.32
C PRO A 217 31.88 -17.04 -21.01
N VAL A 218 32.26 -16.99 -19.73
CA VAL A 218 33.53 -16.38 -19.29
C VAL A 218 34.67 -17.39 -19.27
N LEU A 219 34.37 -18.69 -19.18
CA LEU A 219 35.36 -19.75 -19.09
C LEU A 219 34.83 -21.09 -19.62
N THR A 220 35.69 -21.81 -20.34
CA THR A 220 35.46 -23.22 -20.68
C THR A 220 36.12 -24.14 -19.66
N VAL A 221 35.34 -25.01 -19.02
CA VAL A 221 35.79 -25.99 -18.02
C VAL A 221 35.91 -27.38 -18.67
N GLU A 222 37.14 -27.78 -18.95
CA GLU A 222 37.47 -29.09 -19.54
C GLU A 222 37.33 -30.24 -18.53
N ARG A 223 37.15 -31.47 -19.03
CA ARG A 223 37.11 -32.71 -18.22
C ARG A 223 38.31 -32.86 -17.27
N LYS A 224 39.52 -32.50 -17.71
CA LYS A 224 40.74 -32.64 -16.90
C LYS A 224 40.77 -31.73 -15.66
N HIS A 225 39.95 -30.67 -15.65
CA HIS A 225 39.84 -29.73 -14.53
C HIS A 225 38.78 -30.16 -13.50
N ARG A 226 38.03 -31.23 -13.78
CA ARG A 226 36.91 -31.70 -12.95
C ARG A 226 37.29 -32.98 -12.22
N PHE A 227 37.12 -32.98 -10.92
CA PHE A 227 37.24 -34.19 -10.09
C PHE A 227 35.95 -35.01 -10.14
N SER A 228 34.81 -34.33 -10.09
CA SER A 228 33.47 -34.90 -10.23
C SER A 228 32.57 -33.89 -10.95
N SER A 229 31.55 -34.39 -11.64
CA SER A 229 30.52 -33.53 -12.22
C SER A 229 29.23 -34.31 -12.48
N SER A 230 28.11 -33.67 -12.20
CA SER A 230 26.76 -34.08 -12.58
C SER A 230 26.12 -32.97 -13.41
N PHE A 231 25.42 -33.33 -14.48
CA PHE A 231 24.65 -32.42 -15.32
C PHE A 231 23.26 -33.00 -15.49
N SER A 232 22.25 -32.13 -15.42
CA SER A 232 20.87 -32.51 -15.71
C SER A 232 20.68 -32.84 -17.19
N ASP A 233 19.65 -33.63 -17.49
CA ASP A 233 19.25 -33.99 -18.85
C ASP A 233 18.30 -32.96 -19.49
N PHE A 234 18.01 -31.88 -18.79
CA PHE A 234 17.12 -30.81 -19.22
C PHE A 234 17.80 -29.44 -19.16
N ILE A 235 17.17 -28.48 -19.83
CA ILE A 235 17.59 -27.09 -19.85
C ILE A 235 16.53 -26.26 -19.14
N THR A 236 16.98 -25.38 -18.25
CA THR A 236 16.14 -24.39 -17.58
C THR A 236 16.08 -23.14 -18.43
N ARG A 237 14.85 -22.74 -18.78
CA ARG A 237 14.54 -21.52 -19.53
C ARG A 237 13.19 -20.98 -19.10
N TYR A 238 13.04 -19.67 -19.16
CA TYR A 238 11.82 -18.97 -18.76
C TYR A 238 11.20 -18.28 -19.99
N THR A 239 9.90 -18.48 -20.19
CA THR A 239 9.12 -17.86 -21.28
C THR A 239 7.99 -16.99 -20.75
N ALA A 240 7.75 -17.00 -19.44
CA ALA A 240 6.71 -16.22 -18.82
C ALA A 240 7.13 -15.69 -17.45
N VAL A 241 6.47 -14.62 -17.03
CA VAL A 241 6.55 -14.03 -15.69
C VAL A 241 5.13 -13.90 -15.15
N SER A 242 4.94 -14.24 -13.87
CA SER A 242 3.72 -13.95 -13.14
C SER A 242 3.98 -12.98 -11.99
N SER A 243 3.13 -11.96 -11.85
CA SER A 243 3.18 -10.99 -10.76
C SER A 243 1.80 -10.86 -10.13
N THR A 244 1.71 -10.90 -8.81
CA THR A 244 0.44 -10.74 -8.09
C THR A 244 0.20 -9.28 -7.79
N ASN A 245 -0.95 -8.78 -8.25
CA ASN A 245 -1.43 -7.44 -7.94
C ASN A 245 -2.11 -7.47 -6.56
N LEU A 246 -1.64 -6.65 -5.63
CA LEU A 246 -2.12 -6.57 -4.26
C LEU A 246 -3.53 -5.97 -4.18
N ARG A 247 -3.89 -5.05 -5.08
CA ARG A 247 -5.20 -4.40 -5.08
C ARG A 247 -6.29 -5.35 -5.55
N THR A 248 -6.05 -6.05 -6.65
CA THR A 248 -7.02 -6.99 -7.23
C THR A 248 -6.86 -8.42 -6.71
N GLN A 249 -5.74 -8.74 -6.05
CA GLN A 249 -5.35 -10.09 -5.65
C GLN A 249 -5.24 -11.08 -6.82
N ILE A 250 -5.17 -10.56 -8.06
CA ILE A 250 -5.05 -11.37 -9.28
C ILE A 250 -3.58 -11.57 -9.62
N ALA A 251 -3.20 -12.82 -9.91
CA ALA A 251 -1.91 -13.17 -10.48
C ALA A 251 -1.93 -12.91 -11.98
N GLU A 252 -1.21 -11.89 -12.39
CA GLU A 252 -1.14 -11.47 -13.78
C GLU A 252 -0.01 -12.18 -14.50
N TYR A 253 -0.26 -12.51 -15.76
CA TYR A 253 0.55 -13.44 -16.53
C TYR A 253 1.01 -12.80 -17.83
N TYR A 254 2.32 -12.68 -18.00
CA TYR A 254 2.94 -12.15 -19.21
C TYR A 254 3.87 -13.22 -19.80
N ALA A 255 3.69 -13.55 -21.07
CA ALA A 255 4.44 -14.61 -21.73
C ALA A 255 4.94 -14.21 -23.12
N LEU A 256 6.04 -14.83 -23.53
CA LEU A 256 6.57 -14.80 -24.87
C LEU A 256 5.79 -15.77 -25.76
N ASP A 257 5.84 -15.54 -27.08
CA ASP A 257 5.34 -16.48 -28.08
C ASP A 257 6.53 -17.14 -28.80
N PRO A 258 6.73 -18.47 -28.72
CA PRO A 258 5.90 -19.46 -28.02
C PRO A 258 6.15 -19.51 -26.48
N ASP A 259 5.08 -19.82 -25.74
CA ASP A 259 5.13 -20.02 -24.29
C ASP A 259 5.33 -21.50 -23.93
N ASP A 260 6.58 -21.96 -24.00
CA ASP A 260 6.95 -23.38 -23.88
C ASP A 260 8.08 -23.62 -22.85
N GLY A 261 8.35 -22.65 -21.98
CA GLY A 261 9.33 -22.68 -20.90
C GLY A 261 8.68 -22.67 -19.50
N LEU A 262 9.44 -22.18 -18.52
CA LEU A 262 8.98 -21.95 -17.15
C LEU A 262 8.37 -20.55 -16.99
N THR A 263 7.48 -20.42 -16.02
CA THR A 263 7.00 -19.14 -15.52
C THR A 263 7.82 -18.72 -14.29
N MET A 264 8.40 -17.52 -14.31
CA MET A 264 9.05 -16.91 -13.15
C MET A 264 7.97 -16.25 -12.27
N ASN A 265 7.85 -16.69 -11.03
CA ASN A 265 6.88 -16.10 -10.11
C ASN A 265 7.53 -14.99 -9.28
N LEU A 266 7.10 -13.75 -9.48
CA LEU A 266 7.57 -12.58 -8.72
C LEU A 266 6.83 -12.41 -7.38
N GLY A 267 5.72 -13.12 -7.19
CA GLY A 267 4.86 -12.96 -6.01
C GLY A 267 4.24 -11.57 -5.93
N VAL A 268 4.00 -11.11 -4.71
CA VAL A 268 3.56 -9.74 -4.42
C VAL A 268 4.81 -8.89 -4.22
N ASN A 269 5.13 -8.05 -5.20
CA ASN A 269 6.22 -7.08 -5.09
C ASN A 269 5.62 -5.68 -4.90
N PRO A 270 5.78 -5.02 -3.73
CA PRO A 270 5.26 -3.69 -3.44
C PRO A 270 5.57 -2.61 -4.49
N LEU A 271 6.75 -2.70 -5.12
CA LEU A 271 7.20 -1.72 -6.12
C LEU A 271 6.53 -1.91 -7.48
N LEU A 272 5.89 -3.06 -7.71
CA LEU A 272 5.13 -3.34 -8.92
C LEU A 272 3.62 -3.06 -8.74
N GLN A 273 3.17 -2.53 -7.60
CA GLN A 273 1.72 -2.42 -7.31
C GLN A 273 1.06 -1.14 -7.81
N PHE A 274 1.85 -0.10 -8.09
CA PHE A 274 1.35 1.23 -8.38
C PHE A 274 1.73 1.66 -9.80
N GLY A 275 0.79 2.32 -10.48
CA GLY A 275 0.94 2.72 -11.88
C GLY A 275 -0.29 2.35 -12.70
N LEU A 276 -0.32 2.81 -13.94
CA LEU A 276 -1.31 2.37 -14.93
C LEU A 276 -1.04 0.90 -15.28
N GLU A 277 -2.08 0.17 -15.72
CA GLU A 277 -1.97 -1.22 -16.15
C GLU A 277 -0.88 -1.39 -17.22
N GLU A 278 -0.80 -0.44 -18.16
CA GLU A 278 0.23 -0.40 -19.21
C GLU A 278 1.65 -0.27 -18.65
N THR A 279 1.87 0.59 -17.64
CA THR A 279 3.17 0.73 -16.98
C THR A 279 3.58 -0.58 -16.31
N ARG A 280 2.66 -1.24 -15.61
CA ARG A 280 2.95 -2.49 -14.92
C ARG A 280 3.21 -3.65 -15.89
N GLN A 281 2.47 -3.71 -16.99
CA GLN A 281 2.75 -4.63 -18.09
C GLN A 281 4.16 -4.38 -18.67
N GLN A 282 4.55 -3.12 -18.88
CA GLN A 282 5.87 -2.78 -19.37
C GLN A 282 6.98 -3.20 -18.39
N LEU A 283 6.81 -2.93 -17.09
CA LEU A 283 7.74 -3.36 -16.03
C LEU A 283 7.93 -4.88 -16.05
N CYS A 284 6.83 -5.64 -16.05
CA CYS A 284 6.86 -7.10 -16.06
C CYS A 284 7.45 -7.66 -17.36
N THR A 285 7.17 -7.03 -18.51
CA THR A 285 7.74 -7.43 -19.81
C THR A 285 9.25 -7.21 -19.85
N ASN A 286 9.74 -6.12 -19.25
CA ASN A 286 11.17 -5.87 -19.12
C ASN A 286 11.86 -6.93 -18.25
N ILE A 287 11.25 -7.29 -17.12
CA ILE A 287 11.74 -8.39 -16.25
C ILE A 287 11.73 -9.72 -17.01
N LEU A 288 10.67 -10.00 -17.80
CA LEU A 288 10.58 -11.18 -18.65
C LEU A 288 11.72 -11.23 -19.67
N ASN A 289 12.04 -10.11 -20.31
CA ASN A 289 13.14 -10.04 -21.27
C ASN A 289 14.49 -10.35 -20.60
N ASP A 290 14.74 -9.82 -19.41
CA ASP A 290 15.96 -10.12 -18.64
C ASP A 290 16.08 -11.61 -18.28
N ILE A 291 15.01 -12.22 -17.75
CA ILE A 291 15.05 -13.63 -17.34
C ILE A 291 15.03 -14.60 -18.52
N SER A 292 14.48 -14.21 -19.67
CA SER A 292 14.42 -15.05 -20.88
C SER A 292 15.79 -15.42 -21.44
N VAL A 293 16.84 -14.66 -21.07
CA VAL A 293 18.24 -14.95 -21.42
C VAL A 293 18.73 -16.26 -20.78
N VAL A 294 18.09 -16.69 -19.68
CA VAL A 294 18.40 -17.94 -18.99
C VAL A 294 18.13 -19.13 -19.89
N ASN A 295 19.20 -19.85 -20.22
CA ASN A 295 19.18 -21.05 -21.04
C ASN A 295 20.26 -22.01 -20.55
N TYR A 296 20.12 -22.44 -19.30
CA TYR A 296 21.18 -23.12 -18.56
C TYR A 296 20.93 -24.61 -18.37
N VAL A 297 21.99 -25.40 -18.42
CA VAL A 297 21.97 -26.78 -17.94
C VAL A 297 22.34 -26.79 -16.46
N PRO A 298 21.45 -27.24 -15.56
CA PRO A 298 21.80 -27.38 -14.15
C PRO A 298 22.95 -28.36 -13.95
N PHE A 299 23.84 -28.06 -13.00
CA PHE A 299 25.03 -28.84 -12.76
C PHE A 299 25.51 -28.77 -11.31
N ASP A 300 26.30 -29.76 -10.94
CA ASP A 300 27.09 -29.79 -9.71
C ASP A 300 28.48 -30.33 -10.07
N SER A 301 29.55 -29.57 -9.83
CA SER A 301 30.91 -29.97 -10.19
C SER A 301 31.95 -29.57 -9.15
N ASP A 302 32.75 -30.54 -8.76
CA ASP A 302 34.01 -30.30 -8.04
C ASP A 302 35.14 -30.10 -9.04
N THR A 303 35.83 -28.98 -8.92
CA THR A 303 36.92 -28.59 -9.81
C THR A 303 38.22 -28.34 -9.05
N ILE A 304 39.33 -28.29 -9.78
CA ILE A 304 40.60 -27.73 -9.30
C ILE A 304 40.47 -26.27 -8.81
N GLY A 305 39.36 -25.62 -9.12
CA GLY A 305 39.01 -24.27 -8.67
C GLY A 305 39.66 -23.18 -9.50
N ASN A 306 38.92 -22.12 -9.77
CA ASN A 306 39.44 -20.88 -10.30
C ASN A 306 38.95 -19.76 -9.39
N PRO A 307 39.82 -19.20 -8.52
CA PRO A 307 39.43 -18.15 -7.58
C PRO A 307 38.96 -16.84 -8.23
N ALA A 308 39.07 -16.68 -9.56
CA ALA A 308 38.50 -15.57 -10.29
C ALA A 308 37.00 -15.73 -10.61
N LEU A 309 36.45 -16.95 -10.53
CA LEU A 309 35.03 -17.22 -10.75
C LEU A 309 34.17 -16.68 -9.61
N ASP A 310 32.97 -16.24 -9.94
CA ASP A 310 32.03 -15.61 -9.03
C ASP A 310 30.56 -15.94 -9.37
N LEU A 311 29.61 -15.55 -8.52
CA LEU A 311 28.18 -15.73 -8.77
C LEU A 311 27.73 -15.02 -10.05
N GLY A 312 26.88 -15.69 -10.83
CA GLY A 312 26.40 -15.21 -12.13
C GLY A 312 27.35 -15.51 -13.29
N ASP A 313 28.58 -15.98 -13.05
CA ASP A 313 29.49 -16.35 -14.13
C ASP A 313 28.96 -17.52 -14.95
N VAL A 314 28.96 -17.35 -16.27
CA VAL A 314 28.50 -18.36 -17.22
C VAL A 314 29.67 -19.22 -17.66
N LEU A 315 29.53 -20.53 -17.52
CA LEU A 315 30.52 -21.53 -17.85
C LEU A 315 30.06 -22.38 -19.03
N GLN A 316 31.02 -22.78 -19.85
CA GLN A 316 30.83 -23.83 -20.84
C GLN A 316 31.59 -25.06 -20.40
N PHE A 317 30.94 -26.22 -20.34
CA PHE A 317 31.58 -27.47 -19.94
C PHE A 317 31.87 -28.34 -21.17
N THR A 318 33.07 -28.93 -21.24
CA THR A 318 33.47 -29.78 -22.38
C THR A 318 34.03 -31.13 -21.96
N GLY A 319 33.71 -32.14 -22.77
CA GLY A 319 34.16 -33.52 -22.60
C GLY A 319 33.37 -34.32 -21.55
N GLY A 320 33.48 -35.65 -21.60
CA GLY A 320 32.75 -36.53 -20.68
C GLY A 320 31.24 -36.46 -20.90
N GLN A 321 30.46 -36.28 -19.82
CA GLN A 321 28.99 -36.17 -19.89
C GLN A 321 28.48 -34.74 -20.21
N ALA A 322 29.36 -33.77 -20.42
CA ALA A 322 28.97 -32.38 -20.66
C ALA A 322 28.69 -32.11 -22.15
N ASP A 323 27.63 -31.35 -22.44
CA ASP A 323 27.34 -30.83 -23.78
C ASP A 323 28.09 -29.52 -24.02
N SER A 324 29.03 -29.54 -24.98
CA SER A 324 29.85 -28.39 -25.32
C SER A 324 29.06 -27.25 -25.96
N ASN A 325 27.85 -27.49 -26.46
CA ASN A 325 27.03 -26.45 -27.08
C ASN A 325 26.10 -25.75 -26.07
N LYS A 326 26.19 -26.12 -24.79
CA LYS A 326 25.36 -25.59 -23.71
C LYS A 326 26.19 -24.82 -22.70
N VAL A 327 25.50 -23.99 -21.96
CA VAL A 327 26.08 -23.10 -20.96
C VAL A 327 25.38 -23.32 -19.63
N SER A 328 26.06 -22.96 -18.55
CA SER A 328 25.52 -23.04 -17.19
C SER A 328 25.99 -21.84 -16.39
N ALA A 329 25.13 -21.24 -15.57
CA ALA A 329 25.52 -20.15 -14.67
C ALA A 329 25.88 -20.69 -13.27
N ILE A 330 26.88 -20.08 -12.63
CA ILE A 330 27.21 -20.35 -11.23
C ILE A 330 26.17 -19.64 -10.35
N THR A 331 25.33 -20.43 -9.67
CA THR A 331 24.33 -19.92 -8.73
C THR A 331 24.74 -20.11 -7.28
N SER A 332 25.68 -21.02 -7.02
CA SER A 332 26.40 -21.10 -5.74
C SER A 332 27.78 -21.71 -5.91
N PHE A 333 28.67 -21.39 -4.98
CA PHE A 333 29.98 -22.01 -4.90
C PHE A 333 30.44 -22.24 -3.46
N ASN A 334 31.33 -23.22 -3.30
CA ASN A 334 32.12 -23.44 -2.09
C ASN A 334 33.59 -23.51 -2.50
N CYS A 335 34.38 -22.53 -2.08
CA CYS A 335 35.81 -22.48 -2.29
C CYS A 335 36.52 -22.90 -1.00
N LYS A 336 37.13 -24.08 -0.96
CA LYS A 336 37.97 -24.48 0.17
C LYS A 336 39.36 -23.84 0.08
N ILE A 337 39.79 -23.20 1.16
CA ILE A 337 41.13 -22.62 1.29
C ILE A 337 42.16 -23.76 1.26
N GLY A 338 43.04 -23.75 0.27
CA GLY A 338 44.00 -24.84 0.03
C GLY A 338 43.38 -26.14 -0.49
N GLY A 339 42.16 -26.09 -1.04
CA GLY A 339 41.41 -27.28 -1.46
C GLY A 339 40.72 -27.15 -2.82
N LYS A 340 39.69 -27.97 -3.01
CA LYS A 340 38.84 -27.98 -4.22
C LYS A 340 37.79 -26.85 -4.16
N MET A 341 37.26 -26.50 -5.33
CA MET A 341 36.11 -25.59 -5.44
C MET A 341 34.92 -26.36 -6.01
N THR A 342 33.80 -26.34 -5.29
CA THR A 342 32.52 -26.88 -5.73
C THR A 342 31.72 -25.76 -6.37
N LEU A 343 31.22 -25.97 -7.58
CA LEU A 343 30.41 -25.04 -8.34
C LEU A 343 29.06 -25.68 -8.62
N LYS A 344 27.97 -24.92 -8.45
CA LYS A 344 26.62 -25.40 -8.73
C LYS A 344 25.84 -24.38 -9.56
N GLY A 345 25.02 -24.91 -10.46
CA GLY A 345 24.01 -24.16 -11.19
C GLY A 345 22.67 -24.86 -10.99
N VAL A 346 21.72 -24.18 -10.35
CA VAL A 346 20.38 -24.73 -10.10
C VAL A 346 19.47 -24.53 -11.29
N GLY A 347 18.35 -25.26 -11.31
CA GLY A 347 17.31 -25.07 -12.30
C GLY A 347 16.27 -26.17 -12.30
N LYS A 348 15.10 -25.83 -12.84
CA LYS A 348 13.91 -26.67 -12.88
C LYS A 348 13.66 -27.17 -14.30
N ASN A 349 13.06 -28.36 -14.41
CA ASN A 349 12.74 -28.96 -15.70
C ASN A 349 11.41 -28.39 -16.23
N PRO A 350 11.40 -27.69 -17.39
CA PRO A 350 10.17 -27.16 -17.97
C PRO A 350 9.09 -28.23 -18.19
N ARG A 351 9.49 -29.45 -18.55
CA ARG A 351 8.55 -30.57 -18.81
C ARG A 351 7.83 -31.04 -17.56
N LEU A 352 8.48 -30.96 -16.39
CA LEU A 352 7.90 -31.38 -15.11
C LEU A 352 7.07 -30.27 -14.47
N ALA A 353 7.40 -29.00 -14.74
CA ALA A 353 6.62 -27.86 -14.23
C ALA A 353 5.24 -27.74 -14.87
N GLN A 354 5.07 -28.18 -16.13
CA GLN A 354 3.75 -28.25 -16.79
C GLN A 354 2.81 -29.29 -16.15
N ALA A 355 3.36 -30.30 -15.46
CA ALA A 355 2.58 -31.23 -14.65
C ALA A 355 2.16 -30.53 -13.34
N LYS A 356 1.20 -29.60 -13.43
CA LYS A 356 0.67 -28.83 -12.29
C LYS A 356 0.42 -29.76 -11.11
N SER A 357 1.18 -29.59 -10.03
CA SER A 357 0.94 -30.27 -8.76
C SER A 357 -0.45 -29.92 -8.26
N LYS A 358 -1.15 -30.87 -7.63
CA LYS A 358 -2.46 -30.63 -6.99
C LYS A 358 -2.41 -29.47 -5.99
N ASN A 359 -1.25 -29.14 -5.43
CA ASN A 359 -1.08 -28.02 -4.51
C ASN A 359 -1.26 -26.65 -5.17
N ASP A 360 -0.76 -26.42 -6.39
CA ASP A 360 -0.88 -25.11 -7.05
C ASP A 360 -2.32 -24.80 -7.45
N LYS A 361 -3.10 -25.83 -7.79
CA LYS A 361 -4.55 -25.69 -8.05
C LYS A 361 -5.35 -25.40 -6.78
N ASN A 362 -4.88 -25.87 -5.62
CA ASN A 362 -5.54 -25.63 -4.34
C ASN A 362 -5.33 -24.20 -3.84
N ILE A 363 -4.20 -23.55 -4.16
CA ILE A 363 -3.96 -22.15 -3.76
C ILE A 363 -4.90 -21.20 -4.51
N SER A 364 -5.06 -21.35 -5.83
CA SER A 364 -6.06 -20.57 -6.57
C SER A 364 -7.50 -20.88 -6.13
N GLY A 365 -7.81 -22.12 -5.74
CA GLY A 365 -9.11 -22.48 -5.18
C GLY A 365 -9.38 -21.90 -3.78
N LEU A 366 -8.33 -21.79 -2.95
CA LEU A 366 -8.40 -21.19 -1.61
C LEU A 366 -8.49 -19.66 -1.65
N LEU A 367 -7.80 -18.98 -2.59
CA LEU A 367 -7.96 -17.53 -2.77
C LEU A 367 -9.40 -17.16 -3.14
N ASN A 368 -10.01 -17.88 -4.10
CA ASN A 368 -11.39 -17.63 -4.49
C ASN A 368 -12.40 -17.91 -3.36
N GLN A 369 -12.08 -18.83 -2.43
CA GLN A 369 -12.91 -19.06 -1.24
C GLN A 369 -12.73 -18.00 -0.14
N ILE A 370 -11.58 -17.33 -0.10
CA ILE A 370 -11.31 -16.24 0.84
C ILE A 370 -11.97 -14.93 0.38
N GLU A 371 -12.07 -14.68 -0.93
CA GLU A 371 -12.78 -13.52 -1.49
C GLU A 371 -14.28 -13.51 -1.18
N ALA A 372 -14.94 -14.69 -1.24
CA ALA A 372 -16.36 -14.83 -0.95
C ALA A 372 -16.78 -14.52 0.51
N GLY A 373 -15.81 -14.25 1.40
CA GLY A 373 -16.06 -14.00 2.83
C GLY A 373 -15.63 -12.63 3.35
N ARG A 374 -15.04 -11.74 2.52
CA ARG A 374 -14.52 -10.44 2.99
C ARG A 374 -15.63 -9.41 3.14
N ILE A 375 -15.66 -8.73 4.28
CA ILE A 375 -16.52 -7.57 4.54
C ILE A 375 -15.81 -6.34 3.95
N GLY A 376 -16.43 -5.66 2.99
CA GLY A 376 -15.97 -4.34 2.54
C GLY A 376 -16.63 -3.24 3.36
N ILE A 377 -15.93 -2.11 3.54
CA ILE A 377 -16.40 -0.94 4.29
C ILE A 377 -16.20 0.30 3.42
N HIS A 378 -17.29 0.99 3.10
CA HIS A 378 -17.28 2.29 2.43
C HIS A 378 -17.60 3.37 3.45
N THR A 379 -16.83 4.45 3.48
CA THR A 379 -16.97 5.52 4.50
C THR A 379 -17.24 6.87 3.85
N PHE A 380 -17.99 7.71 4.56
CA PHE A 380 -18.31 9.08 4.17
C PHE A 380 -18.07 10.01 5.36
N THR A 381 -17.45 11.15 5.08
CA THR A 381 -17.27 12.24 6.03
C THR A 381 -17.54 13.56 5.31
N ASN A 382 -18.29 14.47 5.92
CA ASN A 382 -18.58 15.76 5.28
C ASN A 382 -17.35 16.68 5.22
N ALA A 383 -17.07 17.22 4.04
CA ALA A 383 -15.90 18.08 3.77
C ALA A 383 -16.12 19.56 4.10
N SER A 384 -17.37 20.01 4.22
CA SER A 384 -17.75 21.39 4.53
C SER A 384 -18.83 21.43 5.61
N ALA A 385 -18.88 22.54 6.35
CA ALA A 385 -19.99 22.81 7.25
C ALA A 385 -21.24 23.20 6.44
N PHE A 386 -22.42 22.81 6.91
CA PHE A 386 -23.69 23.14 6.28
C PHE A 386 -24.78 23.37 7.34
N THR A 387 -25.81 24.12 6.97
CA THR A 387 -26.96 24.42 7.82
C THR A 387 -28.22 23.84 7.18
N VAL A 388 -29.05 23.19 7.99
CA VAL A 388 -30.31 22.55 7.60
C VAL A 388 -31.47 23.28 8.26
N THR A 389 -32.52 23.54 7.49
CA THR A 389 -33.76 24.22 7.92
C THR A 389 -34.97 23.33 7.60
N ASP A 390 -36.13 23.93 7.33
CA ASP A 390 -37.41 23.26 7.06
C ASP A 390 -37.49 22.53 5.71
N THR A 391 -36.40 22.48 4.94
CA THR A 391 -36.31 21.78 3.65
C THR A 391 -35.45 20.53 3.74
N ASP A 392 -35.90 19.44 3.10
CA ASP A 392 -35.16 18.18 3.02
C ASP A 392 -33.81 18.39 2.32
N THR A 393 -32.73 18.33 3.10
CA THR A 393 -31.37 18.60 2.64
C THR A 393 -30.58 17.31 2.63
N LYS A 394 -29.91 16.98 1.50
CA LYS A 394 -29.06 15.78 1.39
C LYS A 394 -27.78 15.99 2.20
N ILE A 395 -27.56 15.14 3.19
CA ILE A 395 -26.44 15.27 4.15
C ILE A 395 -25.40 14.15 4.01
N ILE A 396 -25.79 12.99 3.48
CA ILE A 396 -24.90 11.82 3.25
C ILE A 396 -25.21 11.25 1.88
N SER A 397 -24.17 10.89 1.13
CA SER A 397 -24.26 10.12 -0.11
C SER A 397 -23.10 9.13 -0.17
N ILE A 398 -23.41 7.83 -0.14
CA ILE A 398 -22.41 6.75 -0.24
C ILE A 398 -22.73 5.93 -1.48
N GLN A 399 -21.75 5.80 -2.37
CA GLN A 399 -21.79 4.89 -3.50
C GLN A 399 -20.97 3.64 -3.18
N PHE A 400 -21.50 2.47 -3.49
CA PHE A 400 -20.84 1.20 -3.25
C PHE A 400 -21.25 0.14 -4.29
N ALA A 401 -20.37 -0.79 -4.58
CA ALA A 401 -20.62 -1.90 -5.50
C ALA A 401 -20.32 -3.25 -4.84
N THR A 402 -21.07 -4.28 -5.23
CA THR A 402 -20.89 -5.66 -4.73
C THR A 402 -20.74 -6.61 -5.91
N SER A 403 -19.98 -7.70 -5.75
CA SER A 403 -19.84 -8.72 -6.81
C SER A 403 -21.01 -9.73 -6.84
N GLU A 404 -21.75 -9.84 -5.74
CA GLU A 404 -22.89 -10.75 -5.56
C GLU A 404 -24.06 -10.03 -4.86
N ASP A 405 -25.27 -10.56 -5.04
CA ASP A 405 -26.47 -10.05 -4.38
C ASP A 405 -26.35 -10.31 -2.87
N ASN A 406 -26.37 -9.25 -2.07
CA ASN A 406 -26.12 -9.36 -0.64
C ASN A 406 -26.89 -8.33 0.20
N HIS A 407 -26.73 -8.44 1.52
CA HIS A 407 -27.18 -7.46 2.50
C HIS A 407 -26.02 -6.57 2.92
N ALA A 408 -26.31 -5.28 3.12
CA ALA A 408 -25.37 -4.33 3.69
C ALA A 408 -25.99 -3.64 4.92
N GLN A 409 -25.14 -3.05 5.76
CA GLN A 409 -25.54 -2.34 6.96
C GLN A 409 -25.00 -0.92 6.88
N PHE A 410 -25.89 0.05 7.01
CA PHE A 410 -25.57 1.46 7.11
C PHE A 410 -25.48 1.90 8.58
N PHE A 411 -24.42 2.64 8.89
CA PHE A 411 -24.22 3.32 10.16
C PHE A 411 -23.91 4.79 9.89
N GLY A 412 -24.64 5.71 10.53
CA GLY A 412 -24.39 7.14 10.46
C GLY A 412 -24.30 7.75 11.84
N GLN A 413 -23.38 8.69 12.04
CA GLN A 413 -23.28 9.53 13.21
C GLN A 413 -23.25 10.99 12.77
N ILE A 414 -24.15 11.78 13.32
CA ILE A 414 -24.27 13.20 12.98
C ILE A 414 -24.29 14.02 14.26
N ILE A 415 -23.41 15.01 14.34
CA ILE A 415 -23.35 16.01 15.40
C ILE A 415 -23.95 17.30 14.86
N VAL A 416 -25.07 17.72 15.45
CA VAL A 416 -25.84 18.89 15.03
C VAL A 416 -25.87 19.91 16.15
N ASP A 417 -25.51 21.15 15.86
CA ASP A 417 -25.71 22.30 16.74
C ASP A 417 -27.05 22.95 16.40
N VAL A 418 -28.03 22.86 17.29
CA VAL A 418 -29.42 23.26 17.06
C VAL A 418 -29.67 24.63 17.68
N ASP A 419 -30.36 25.48 16.94
CA ASP A 419 -30.91 26.76 17.41
C ASP A 419 -32.43 26.71 17.23
N ALA A 420 -33.16 26.51 18.33
CA ALA A 420 -34.62 26.36 18.33
C ALA A 420 -35.32 27.72 18.45
N ASP A 421 -36.45 27.88 17.76
CA ASP A 421 -37.20 29.13 17.75
C ASP A 421 -37.83 29.40 19.13
N ALA A 422 -37.48 30.54 19.75
CA ALA A 422 -37.95 30.87 21.09
C ALA A 422 -39.49 30.97 21.18
N VAL A 423 -40.07 30.34 22.21
CA VAL A 423 -41.52 30.31 22.43
C VAL A 423 -41.90 31.33 23.51
N THR A 424 -42.81 32.24 23.18
CA THR A 424 -43.35 33.19 24.15
C THR A 424 -44.50 32.57 24.93
N LYS A 425 -44.35 32.43 26.26
CA LYS A 425 -45.43 32.02 27.16
C LYS A 425 -46.01 33.23 27.88
N THR A 426 -47.33 33.23 28.06
CA THR A 426 -48.05 34.26 28.80
C THR A 426 -48.81 33.63 29.95
N ALA A 427 -48.67 34.20 31.15
CA ALA A 427 -49.46 33.86 32.33
C ALA A 427 -49.99 35.13 32.99
N THR A 428 -50.98 34.97 33.86
CA THR A 428 -51.59 36.09 34.57
C THR A 428 -51.20 36.01 36.04
N ALA A 429 -50.55 37.06 36.56
CA ALA A 429 -50.25 37.19 37.98
C ALA A 429 -51.40 37.96 38.67
N GLU A 430 -52.01 37.36 39.68
CA GLU A 430 -53.09 37.99 40.46
C GLU A 430 -52.58 38.38 41.86
N GLY A 431 -52.94 39.58 42.32
CA GLY A 431 -52.59 40.08 43.64
C GLY A 431 -53.58 41.14 44.14
N ASP A 432 -53.84 41.13 45.44
CA ASP A 432 -54.81 42.02 46.08
C ASP A 432 -54.13 43.27 46.67
N VAL A 433 -54.65 44.45 46.36
CA VAL A 433 -54.18 45.74 46.90
C VAL A 433 -55.22 46.29 47.88
N VAL A 434 -54.84 46.48 49.15
CA VAL A 434 -55.73 47.00 50.20
C VAL A 434 -55.60 48.52 50.30
N ILE A 435 -56.72 49.24 50.18
CA ILE A 435 -56.80 50.70 50.38
C ILE A 435 -57.33 50.97 51.80
N PRO A 436 -56.56 51.62 52.69
CA PRO A 436 -56.96 51.87 54.07
C PRO A 436 -57.98 53.01 54.20
N SER A 437 -58.84 52.93 55.22
CA SER A 437 -59.90 53.91 55.48
C SER A 437 -59.40 55.20 56.18
N VAL A 438 -60.06 56.32 55.90
CA VAL A 438 -59.81 57.63 56.54
C VAL A 438 -61.07 58.08 57.29
N ALA A 439 -60.88 58.54 58.53
CA ALA A 439 -61.96 59.00 59.41
C ALA A 439 -62.40 60.43 59.05
N VAL A 440 -63.72 60.68 59.03
CA VAL A 440 -64.32 62.01 58.81
C VAL A 440 -65.16 62.36 60.05
N ASP A 441 -64.86 63.49 60.71
CA ASP A 441 -65.53 63.96 61.93
C ASP A 441 -66.98 64.44 61.69
N GLU A 442 -67.89 64.00 62.56
CA GLU A 442 -69.34 64.23 62.55
C GLU A 442 -69.76 65.65 63.03
N PRO A 443 -70.84 66.24 62.47
CA PRO A 443 -71.67 67.23 63.16
C PRO A 443 -72.94 66.60 63.77
N GLU A 444 -73.31 67.06 64.97
CA GLU A 444 -74.41 66.54 65.81
C GLU A 444 -75.83 66.63 65.17
N PRO A 445 -76.73 65.66 65.49
CA PRO A 445 -78.06 65.51 64.87
C PRO A 445 -79.15 66.44 65.44
N VAL A 446 -80.18 66.71 64.62
CA VAL A 446 -81.23 67.74 64.86
C VAL A 446 -82.57 67.16 65.39
N ASP A 447 -82.70 65.86 65.72
CA ASP A 447 -83.99 65.29 66.21
C ASP A 447 -83.80 64.05 67.11
N PRO A 448 -84.45 63.92 68.30
CA PRO A 448 -84.06 62.97 69.34
C PRO A 448 -84.88 61.67 69.39
N ASP A 449 -85.37 61.14 68.26
CA ASP A 449 -86.10 59.85 68.25
C ASP A 449 -85.63 58.82 67.20
N ASN A 450 -84.55 59.06 66.45
CA ASN A 450 -83.90 58.02 65.65
C ASN A 450 -82.48 58.42 65.20
N PRO A 451 -81.38 57.87 65.76
CA PRO A 451 -80.03 58.19 65.30
C PRO A 451 -79.71 57.45 63.98
N GLU A 452 -79.53 58.18 62.88
CA GLU A 452 -78.84 57.67 61.69
C GLU A 452 -77.34 57.62 61.99
N VAL A 453 -76.81 56.41 62.24
CA VAL A 453 -75.38 56.16 62.33
C VAL A 453 -74.85 55.90 60.92
N ILE A 454 -74.14 56.86 60.33
CA ILE A 454 -73.32 56.61 59.13
C ILE A 454 -71.96 56.10 59.61
N GLY A 455 -71.80 54.77 59.63
CA GLY A 455 -70.53 54.13 59.97
C GLY A 455 -69.51 54.21 58.83
N ASN A 456 -68.28 54.59 59.20
CA ASN A 456 -66.97 54.38 58.55
C ASN A 456 -66.94 53.74 57.14
N THR A 457 -66.21 54.36 56.20
CA THR A 457 -65.88 53.73 54.91
C THR A 457 -65.02 52.47 55.14
N GLU A 458 -65.48 51.30 54.73
CA GLU A 458 -64.78 50.02 54.90
C GLU A 458 -63.50 49.93 54.05
N GLU A 459 -62.51 49.15 54.51
CA GLU A 459 -61.30 48.80 53.74
C GLU A 459 -61.71 48.15 52.41
N GLN A 460 -61.21 48.69 51.29
CA GLN A 460 -61.46 48.10 49.96
C GLN A 460 -60.22 47.35 49.48
N THR A 461 -60.41 46.04 49.26
CA THR A 461 -59.43 45.18 48.60
C THR A 461 -59.71 45.15 47.11
N VAL A 462 -58.77 45.62 46.29
CA VAL A 462 -58.87 45.61 44.83
C VAL A 462 -57.96 44.51 44.28
N SER A 463 -58.55 43.48 43.67
CA SER A 463 -57.81 42.42 42.99
C SER A 463 -57.27 42.93 41.66
N VAL A 464 -55.93 42.94 41.53
CA VAL A 464 -55.21 43.38 40.33
C VAL A 464 -54.66 42.16 39.60
N SER A 465 -54.88 42.12 38.30
CA SER A 465 -54.44 41.06 37.39
C SER A 465 -53.45 41.64 36.38
N LEU A 466 -52.20 41.18 36.42
CA LEU A 466 -51.11 41.64 35.56
C LEU A 466 -50.71 40.54 34.58
N PRO A 467 -50.79 40.76 33.26
CA PRO A 467 -50.26 39.81 32.29
C PRO A 467 -48.72 39.80 32.34
N VAL A 468 -48.14 38.63 32.52
CA VAL A 468 -46.69 38.38 32.51
C VAL A 468 -46.38 37.53 31.27
N SER A 469 -45.45 37.99 30.44
CA SER A 469 -44.93 37.23 29.30
C SER A 469 -43.43 37.03 29.45
N TRP A 470 -42.93 35.80 29.27
CA TRP A 470 -41.50 35.51 29.19
C TRP A 470 -41.19 34.57 28.03
N SER A 471 -39.94 34.63 27.55
CA SER A 471 -39.45 33.81 26.43
C SER A 471 -38.72 32.59 26.98
N GLU A 472 -39.08 31.40 26.51
CA GLU A 472 -38.35 30.16 26.77
C GLU A 472 -37.73 29.65 25.47
N ASP A 473 -36.67 28.84 25.60
CA ASP A 473 -36.09 28.13 24.47
C ASP A 473 -37.13 27.17 23.86
N GLY A 474 -37.20 27.15 22.53
CA GLY A 474 -38.17 26.35 21.81
C GLY A 474 -37.78 24.87 21.70
N GLU A 475 -38.55 24.15 20.88
CA GLU A 475 -38.26 22.78 20.47
C GLU A 475 -38.15 22.74 18.94
N ALA A 476 -37.04 22.21 18.43
CA ALA A 476 -36.84 21.93 17.03
C ALA A 476 -37.00 20.42 16.78
N VAL A 477 -37.80 20.06 15.78
CA VAL A 477 -38.01 18.66 15.37
C VAL A 477 -37.07 18.35 14.21
N VAL A 478 -36.24 17.32 14.37
CA VAL A 478 -35.29 16.86 13.37
C VAL A 478 -35.75 15.53 12.80
N HIS A 479 -35.95 15.51 11.48
CA HIS A 479 -36.49 14.37 10.74
C HIS A 479 -35.48 13.88 9.70
N PHE A 480 -35.29 12.56 9.61
CA PHE A 480 -34.35 11.92 8.69
C PHE A 480 -35.07 11.02 7.68
N ILE A 481 -34.64 11.08 6.42
CA ILE A 481 -35.19 10.26 5.32
C ILE A 481 -34.04 9.47 4.69
N PHE A 482 -34.23 8.16 4.53
CA PHE A 482 -33.30 7.29 3.81
C PHE A 482 -33.76 7.08 2.37
N GLU A 483 -32.82 7.02 1.44
CA GLU A 483 -33.05 6.74 0.02
C GLU A 483 -32.01 5.74 -0.48
N PHE A 484 -32.47 4.68 -1.16
CA PHE A 484 -31.62 3.65 -1.75
C PHE A 484 -31.95 3.51 -3.23
N ASN A 485 -30.96 3.68 -4.12
CA ASN A 485 -31.12 3.58 -5.58
C ASN A 485 -32.34 4.34 -6.11
N GLU A 486 -32.46 5.62 -5.74
CA GLU A 486 -33.56 6.52 -6.14
C GLU A 486 -34.95 6.14 -5.59
N GLN A 487 -35.03 5.20 -4.64
CA GLN A 487 -36.25 4.84 -3.92
C GLN A 487 -36.18 5.28 -2.45
N THR A 488 -37.16 6.09 -2.03
CA THR A 488 -37.29 6.53 -0.64
C THR A 488 -37.79 5.39 0.25
N VAL A 489 -37.19 5.26 1.44
CA VAL A 489 -37.62 4.31 2.46
C VAL A 489 -38.72 4.96 3.31
N ASP A 490 -39.97 4.56 3.07
CA ASP A 490 -41.14 5.13 3.77
C ASP A 490 -41.36 4.52 5.17
N ILE A 491 -40.84 3.32 5.41
CA ILE A 491 -41.17 2.54 6.62
C ILE A 491 -40.36 2.97 7.84
N HIS A 492 -39.13 3.49 7.64
CA HIS A 492 -38.21 3.82 8.73
C HIS A 492 -37.62 5.23 8.54
N GLN A 493 -38.21 6.21 9.23
CA GLN A 493 -37.79 7.61 9.22
C GLN A 493 -37.61 8.08 10.67
N PRO A 494 -36.36 8.12 11.19
CA PRO A 494 -36.09 8.59 12.54
C PRO A 494 -36.48 10.07 12.72
N GLU A 495 -37.11 10.36 13.85
CA GLU A 495 -37.51 11.72 14.24
C GLU A 495 -37.16 11.95 15.72
N GLU A 496 -36.50 13.07 16.02
CA GLU A 496 -36.19 13.49 17.39
C GLU A 496 -36.56 14.97 17.62
N THR A 497 -36.86 15.32 18.88
CA THR A 497 -37.15 16.70 19.30
C THR A 497 -36.01 17.21 20.17
N TRP A 498 -35.40 18.34 19.78
CA TRP A 498 -34.23 18.92 20.42
C TRP A 498 -34.47 20.36 20.86
N HIS A 499 -33.90 20.74 22.01
CA HIS A 499 -33.75 22.14 22.42
C HIS A 499 -32.44 22.72 21.86
N SER A 500 -32.21 24.02 22.04
CA SER A 500 -30.99 24.66 21.55
C SER A 500 -29.72 24.06 22.18
N GLY A 501 -28.72 23.76 21.36
CA GLY A 501 -27.43 23.18 21.78
C GLY A 501 -26.95 22.04 20.87
N LYS A 502 -25.84 21.40 21.26
CA LYS A 502 -25.20 20.34 20.48
C LYS A 502 -25.77 18.96 20.82
N HIS A 503 -26.33 18.31 19.81
CA HIS A 503 -26.90 16.97 19.89
C HIS A 503 -26.14 16.01 18.97
N THR A 504 -26.22 14.72 19.27
CA THR A 504 -25.63 13.65 18.46
C THR A 504 -26.66 12.58 18.23
N ILE A 505 -26.86 12.23 16.96
CA ILE A 505 -27.77 11.14 16.56
C ILE A 505 -26.98 10.02 15.89
N LEU A 506 -27.42 8.78 16.16
CA LEU A 506 -26.93 7.57 15.53
C LEU A 506 -28.03 7.01 14.63
N LEU A 507 -27.72 6.93 13.34
CA LEU A 507 -28.60 6.38 12.33
C LEU A 507 -28.14 4.96 11.98
N TYR A 508 -29.09 4.04 11.88
CA TYR A 508 -28.84 2.67 11.48
C TYR A 508 -29.91 2.21 10.50
N TYR A 509 -29.49 1.60 9.39
CA TYR A 509 -30.42 1.00 8.45
C TYR A 509 -29.86 -0.28 7.81
N PRO A 510 -30.54 -1.43 7.92
CA PRO A 510 -30.17 -2.62 7.17
C PRO A 510 -30.64 -2.49 5.71
N ILE A 511 -29.70 -2.51 4.77
CA ILE A 511 -29.97 -2.44 3.34
C ILE A 511 -30.14 -3.86 2.81
N GLU A 512 -31.35 -4.17 2.34
CA GLU A 512 -31.68 -5.42 1.67
C GLU A 512 -31.70 -5.23 0.14
N ASN A 513 -31.50 -6.32 -0.61
CA ASN A 513 -31.54 -6.33 -2.07
C ASN A 513 -30.49 -5.43 -2.74
N VAL A 514 -29.24 -5.47 -2.26
CA VAL A 514 -28.12 -4.83 -2.94
C VAL A 514 -27.89 -5.53 -4.29
N VAL A 515 -27.89 -4.75 -5.37
CA VAL A 515 -27.76 -5.28 -6.73
C VAL A 515 -26.29 -5.56 -7.03
N ALA A 516 -25.97 -6.79 -7.42
CA ALA A 516 -24.63 -7.18 -7.84
C ALA A 516 -24.15 -6.46 -9.11
N ASN A 517 -22.85 -6.23 -9.20
CA ASN A 517 -22.13 -5.62 -10.32
C ASN A 517 -22.75 -4.28 -10.77
N TYR A 518 -23.31 -3.55 -9.82
CA TYR A 518 -23.99 -2.28 -10.00
C TYR A 518 -23.52 -1.28 -8.95
N THR A 519 -23.42 0.00 -9.32
CA THR A 519 -23.09 1.08 -8.39
C THR A 519 -24.35 1.46 -7.62
N ASN A 520 -24.49 0.90 -6.42
CA ASN A 520 -25.59 1.19 -5.53
C ASN A 520 -25.32 2.52 -4.82
N THR A 521 -26.34 3.37 -4.70
CA THR A 521 -26.24 4.67 -4.01
C THR A 521 -27.20 4.69 -2.83
N PHE A 522 -26.69 5.06 -1.65
CA PHE A 522 -27.48 5.29 -0.46
C PHE A 522 -27.33 6.74 0.01
N ASN A 523 -28.46 7.44 0.07
CA ASN A 523 -28.55 8.85 0.43
C ASN A 523 -29.33 9.02 1.74
N VAL A 524 -28.95 10.02 2.51
CA VAL A 524 -29.68 10.44 3.72
C VAL A 524 -30.01 11.92 3.61
N TYR A 525 -31.26 12.25 3.88
CA TYR A 525 -31.76 13.62 3.95
C TYR A 525 -32.13 13.96 5.39
N MET A 526 -31.96 15.24 5.74
CA MET A 526 -32.28 15.79 7.05
C MET A 526 -33.13 17.04 6.87
N ARG A 527 -34.10 17.23 7.77
CA ARG A 527 -34.96 18.42 7.87
C ARG A 527 -35.10 18.83 9.33
N VAL A 528 -35.06 20.13 9.59
CA VAL A 528 -35.24 20.72 10.93
C VAL A 528 -36.43 21.68 10.91
N THR A 529 -37.45 21.43 11.73
CA THR A 529 -38.65 22.27 11.84
C THR A 529 -38.71 22.94 13.20
N GLY A 530 -39.05 24.24 13.27
CA GLY A 530 -39.07 24.99 14.54
C GLY A 530 -37.68 25.48 15.00
N GLY A 531 -36.74 25.61 14.07
CA GLY A 531 -35.39 26.08 14.32
C GLY A 531 -34.45 25.83 13.13
N SER A 532 -33.15 25.90 13.37
CA SER A 532 -32.11 25.53 12.39
C SER A 532 -31.05 24.64 13.02
N GLY A 533 -30.43 23.76 12.22
CA GLY A 533 -29.35 22.87 12.67
C GLY A 533 -28.09 23.08 11.86
N THR A 534 -26.95 23.31 12.51
CA THR A 534 -25.64 23.46 11.86
C THR A 534 -24.75 22.25 12.12
N VAL A 535 -24.20 21.68 11.06
CA VAL A 535 -23.24 20.57 11.12
C VAL A 535 -21.86 21.10 10.76
N ALA A 536 -20.89 20.93 11.65
CA ALA A 536 -19.51 21.33 11.42
C ALA A 536 -18.79 20.39 10.43
N VAL A 537 -17.65 20.83 9.87
CA VAL A 537 -16.77 19.96 9.06
C VAL A 537 -16.37 18.71 9.86
N GLY A 538 -16.51 17.53 9.26
CA GLY A 538 -16.26 16.25 9.93
C GLY A 538 -17.26 15.89 11.04
N GLY A 539 -18.33 16.67 11.21
CA GLY A 539 -19.40 16.41 12.17
C GLY A 539 -20.42 15.37 11.71
N CYS A 540 -20.34 14.92 10.46
CA CYS A 540 -21.15 13.86 9.88
C CYS A 540 -20.22 12.77 9.36
N VAL A 541 -20.31 11.59 9.95
CA VAL A 541 -19.54 10.40 9.57
C VAL A 541 -20.49 9.24 9.34
N ALA A 542 -20.34 8.54 8.24
CA ALA A 542 -21.15 7.37 7.93
C ALA A 542 -20.34 6.26 7.28
N SER A 543 -20.83 5.03 7.41
CA SER A 543 -20.24 3.87 6.77
C SER A 543 -21.31 2.88 6.30
N ILE A 544 -21.01 2.17 5.22
CA ILE A 544 -21.76 1.01 4.77
C ILE A 544 -20.81 -0.18 4.77
N SER A 545 -21.23 -1.26 5.41
CA SER A 545 -20.48 -2.50 5.50
C SER A 545 -21.30 -3.72 5.09
N GLY A 546 -20.68 -4.70 4.45
CA GLY A 546 -21.35 -5.87 3.89
C GLY A 546 -20.34 -6.81 3.23
N GLN A 547 -20.72 -8.07 3.01
CA GLN A 547 -19.82 -9.04 2.40
C GLN A 547 -19.72 -8.78 0.88
N SER A 548 -18.57 -9.07 0.28
CA SER A 548 -18.35 -8.97 -1.17
C SER A 548 -18.47 -7.55 -1.75
N MET A 549 -18.24 -6.51 -0.94
CA MET A 549 -18.32 -5.08 -1.32
C MET A 549 -17.01 -4.49 -1.88
N GLY A 550 -16.13 -5.33 -2.44
CA GLY A 550 -14.82 -4.94 -2.98
C GLY A 550 -14.77 -4.78 -4.50
N ALA A 551 -15.93 -4.75 -5.18
CA ALA A 551 -16.01 -4.61 -6.63
C ALA A 551 -15.81 -3.14 -7.06
N ASP A 552 -15.11 -2.92 -8.18
CA ASP A 552 -14.94 -1.59 -8.77
C ASP A 552 -16.29 -1.04 -9.26
N ALA A 553 -16.47 0.29 -9.18
CA ALA A 553 -17.68 0.97 -9.64
C ALA A 553 -17.89 0.73 -11.14
N ALA A 554 -18.98 0.06 -11.50
CA ALA A 554 -19.41 -0.05 -12.89
C ALA A 554 -19.98 1.32 -13.31
N TRP A 555 -19.42 1.92 -14.37
CA TRP A 555 -19.93 3.17 -14.94
C TRP A 555 -21.33 2.93 -15.51
N ASP A 556 -22.32 3.67 -14.99
CA ASP A 556 -23.74 3.56 -15.30
C ASP A 556 -24.19 4.44 -16.47
N GLY A 557 -23.28 5.24 -17.05
CA GLY A 557 -23.56 6.13 -18.17
C GLY A 557 -24.42 7.35 -17.81
N LYS A 558 -24.64 7.64 -16.52
CA LYS A 558 -25.42 8.81 -16.05
C LYS A 558 -24.48 9.93 -15.63
N ILE A 559 -24.80 11.17 -16.03
CA ILE A 559 -24.12 12.39 -15.58
C ILE A 559 -25.18 13.25 -14.90
N ASP A 560 -25.12 13.36 -13.58
CA ASP A 560 -25.96 14.26 -12.81
C ASP A 560 -25.20 15.58 -12.55
N LEU A 561 -25.74 16.68 -13.08
CA LEU A 561 -25.23 18.05 -12.87
C LEU A 561 -26.23 18.80 -11.98
N GLU A 562 -25.81 19.15 -10.76
CA GLU A 562 -26.61 19.94 -9.83
C GLU A 562 -25.93 21.32 -9.62
N GLU A 563 -26.64 22.40 -9.96
CA GLU A 563 -26.20 23.79 -9.74
C GLU A 563 -27.17 24.46 -8.75
N GLN A 564 -26.65 24.88 -7.58
CA GLN A 564 -27.43 25.65 -6.61
C GLN A 564 -27.29 27.15 -6.87
N VAL A 565 -28.39 27.81 -7.27
CA VAL A 565 -28.43 29.25 -7.51
C VAL A 565 -29.14 29.95 -6.36
N THR A 566 -28.52 30.98 -5.78
CA THR A 566 -29.16 31.81 -4.75
C THR A 566 -30.29 32.65 -5.33
N ARG A 567 -31.39 32.77 -4.59
CA ARG A 567 -32.62 33.48 -4.99
C ARG A 567 -32.32 34.94 -5.32
N PHE A 568 -32.40 35.34 -6.60
CA PHE A 568 -32.32 36.75 -6.99
C PHE A 568 -33.72 37.40 -6.99
N GLN A 569 -33.78 38.64 -6.51
CA GLN A 569 -35.02 39.41 -6.43
C GLN A 569 -35.26 40.15 -7.74
N ILE A 570 -36.35 39.84 -8.46
CA ILE A 570 -36.77 40.61 -9.64
C ILE A 570 -37.59 41.81 -9.14
N GLY A 571 -36.91 42.94 -8.94
CA GLY A 571 -37.53 44.24 -8.67
C GLY A 571 -37.64 45.07 -9.94
N GLY A 572 -38.88 45.41 -10.32
CA GLY A 572 -39.31 46.60 -11.08
C GLY A 572 -38.50 47.07 -12.30
N ASN A 573 -39.10 46.93 -13.48
CA ASN A 573 -38.75 47.59 -14.76
C ASN A 573 -37.39 47.19 -15.37
N LEU A 574 -37.37 46.10 -16.14
CA LEU A 574 -36.31 45.82 -17.11
C LEU A 574 -36.88 45.58 -18.50
N ALA A 575 -36.47 46.44 -19.42
CA ALA A 575 -36.47 46.14 -20.85
C ALA A 575 -35.55 44.93 -21.08
N VAL A 576 -36.12 43.85 -21.60
CA VAL A 576 -35.40 42.63 -21.96
C VAL A 576 -34.40 42.96 -23.07
N ARG A 577 -33.10 42.90 -22.77
CA ARG A 577 -32.08 42.67 -23.80
C ARG A 577 -31.92 41.17 -23.95
N SER A 578 -32.22 40.66 -25.14
CA SER A 578 -32.01 39.27 -25.51
C SER A 578 -30.52 38.92 -25.43
N PHE A 579 -30.19 37.87 -24.68
CA PHE A 579 -28.91 37.17 -24.82
C PHE A 579 -29.19 35.89 -25.60
N THR A 580 -28.52 35.72 -26.74
CA THR A 580 -28.54 34.49 -27.52
C THR A 580 -27.34 33.66 -27.09
N PHE A 581 -27.57 32.57 -26.37
CA PHE A 581 -26.54 31.54 -26.15
C PHE A 581 -26.62 30.57 -27.34
N THR A 582 -25.50 30.34 -28.02
CA THR A 582 -25.39 29.32 -29.07
C THR A 582 -24.37 28.31 -28.57
N ASP A 583 -24.84 27.12 -28.21
CA ASP A 583 -23.97 26.01 -27.84
C ASP A 583 -24.06 24.97 -28.96
N GLY A 584 -22.94 24.75 -29.64
CA GLY A 584 -22.83 23.78 -30.72
C GLY A 584 -22.21 22.50 -30.18
N TRP A 585 -23.00 21.44 -30.08
CA TRP A 585 -22.52 20.11 -29.74
C TRP A 585 -22.52 19.25 -31.00
N GLU A 586 -21.37 18.69 -31.33
CA GLU A 586 -21.22 17.68 -32.39
C GLU A 586 -20.96 16.34 -31.69
N ILE A 587 -21.92 15.43 -31.77
CA ILE A 587 -21.84 14.08 -31.21
C ILE A 587 -21.82 13.12 -32.40
N ASP A 588 -20.74 12.37 -32.55
CA ASP A 588 -20.59 11.32 -33.56
C ASP A 588 -21.14 10.00 -32.96
N GLU A 589 -22.39 9.66 -33.29
CA GLU A 589 -23.14 8.60 -32.60
C GLU A 589 -23.41 7.39 -33.50
N LEU A 590 -22.76 6.26 -33.16
CA LEU A 590 -23.12 4.91 -33.58
C LEU A 590 -23.92 4.26 -32.45
N VAL A 591 -25.26 4.33 -32.52
CA VAL A 591 -26.27 3.33 -32.08
C VAL A 591 -27.57 4.03 -31.69
N LYS A 592 -28.69 3.50 -32.22
CA LYS A 592 -30.07 3.96 -32.01
C LYS A 592 -30.47 3.95 -30.52
N ARG A 593 -31.11 5.03 -30.06
CA ARG A 593 -31.97 5.02 -28.87
C ARG A 593 -33.34 5.64 -29.15
N GLU A 594 -34.35 5.04 -28.53
CA GLU A 594 -35.69 5.61 -28.39
C GLU A 594 -35.67 6.67 -27.28
N TYR A 595 -36.36 7.78 -27.54
CA TYR A 595 -36.46 8.94 -26.67
C TYR A 595 -37.83 8.96 -25.98
N THR A 596 -37.85 9.09 -24.66
CA THR A 596 -39.09 9.42 -23.93
C THR A 596 -38.78 10.53 -22.94
N ASP A 597 -39.50 11.64 -23.05
CA ASP A 597 -39.42 12.78 -22.15
C ASP A 597 -40.63 12.73 -21.19
N SER A 598 -40.40 12.92 -19.90
CA SER A 598 -41.47 13.09 -18.92
C SER A 598 -41.20 14.33 -18.08
N LYS A 599 -42.05 15.34 -18.27
CA LYS A 599 -42.01 16.59 -17.51
C LYS A 599 -43.06 16.54 -16.39
N SER A 600 -42.63 16.48 -15.14
CA SER A 600 -43.48 16.64 -13.96
C SER A 600 -43.36 18.09 -13.43
N GLY A 601 -44.47 18.84 -13.41
CA GLY A 601 -44.58 20.15 -12.78
C GLY A 601 -44.62 21.37 -13.72
N ARG A 602 -45.54 22.32 -13.43
CA ARG A 602 -46.06 23.35 -14.35
C ARG A 602 -45.02 24.37 -14.82
N SER A 603 -44.93 24.52 -16.14
CA SER A 603 -44.37 25.70 -16.81
C SER A 603 -45.41 26.82 -16.83
N GLY A 604 -45.10 27.97 -16.23
CA GLY A 604 -45.91 29.18 -16.34
C GLY A 604 -45.14 30.27 -17.09
N ILE A 605 -45.48 30.51 -18.34
CA ILE A 605 -45.23 31.80 -19.02
C ILE A 605 -46.55 32.27 -19.59
N GLY A 606 -46.97 33.49 -19.25
CA GLY A 606 -48.22 34.05 -19.76
C GLY A 606 -48.40 35.53 -19.43
N GLY A 607 -47.58 36.39 -20.02
CA GLY A 607 -48.00 37.77 -20.29
C GLY A 607 -48.84 37.78 -21.56
N PHE A 608 -50.16 37.94 -21.39
CA PHE A 608 -51.23 38.05 -22.40
C PHE A 608 -51.73 36.76 -23.07
N ALA A 609 -52.69 36.11 -22.40
CA ALA A 609 -54.07 35.84 -22.87
C ALA A 609 -54.70 34.70 -22.03
N MET A 610 -55.77 35.02 -21.29
CA MET A 610 -56.58 34.12 -20.44
C MET A 610 -57.05 32.85 -21.18
N PRO A 611 -57.25 31.69 -20.50
CA PRO A 611 -58.52 31.46 -19.78
C PRO A 611 -58.50 30.55 -18.53
N VAL A 612 -59.31 30.99 -17.54
CA VAL A 612 -60.26 30.29 -16.64
C VAL A 612 -59.83 29.13 -15.73
N ASP A 613 -60.26 29.30 -14.47
CA ASP A 613 -60.13 28.45 -13.28
C ASP A 613 -61.09 27.25 -13.28
N VAL A 614 -60.66 26.10 -12.79
CA VAL A 614 -61.54 24.97 -12.43
C VAL A 614 -61.21 24.51 -11.02
N ASN A 615 -62.13 24.82 -10.11
CA ASN A 615 -62.14 24.39 -8.71
C ASN A 615 -62.64 22.94 -8.56
N GLY A 616 -61.94 22.17 -7.71
CA GLY A 616 -62.44 20.99 -6.98
C GLY A 616 -62.40 19.66 -7.75
N SER A 617 -62.21 18.48 -7.14
CA SER A 617 -62.07 18.08 -5.74
C SER A 617 -61.56 16.63 -5.73
N ASN A 618 -60.96 16.22 -4.61
CA ASN A 618 -60.77 14.83 -4.15
C ASN A 618 -61.71 13.77 -4.77
N VAL A 619 -61.11 12.71 -5.34
CA VAL A 619 -61.29 11.29 -4.93
C VAL A 619 -59.95 10.60 -5.08
#